data_AF-A0A536LYW9-F1
#
_entry.id   AF-A0A536LYW9-F1
#
_cell.length_a   1.000
_cell.length_b   1.000
_cell.length_c   1.000
_cell.angle_alpha   90.00
_cell.angle_beta   90.00
_cell.angle_gamma   90.00
#
_symmetry.space_group_name_H-M   'P 1'
#
loop_
_entity.id
_entity.type
_entity.pdbx_description
1 polymer ?
#
loop_
_entity_poly.entity_id
_entity_poly.type
_entity_poly.pdbx_seq_one_letter_code
_entity_poly.pdbx_strand_id
1 'polypeptide(L)'
;MPKNAKRIYLLRSVIRCGTCGLTYSGANKAWYRCNGQLVERGPIEGKCTSKSIKGDFLEPLIWNDIEVWLRKPGELLEELQAEIGGIATEAVAEAEAVTLGSAIAELDAQRDRALDAYIRGRLPKENLD
;
A
#
# COMPACT_ATOMS: atom_id res chain seq x y z
N MET A 1 -1.89 10.31 21.12
CA MET A 1 -2.86 9.47 21.85
C MET A 1 -3.68 10.35 22.79
N PRO A 2 -5.03 10.24 22.83
CA PRO A 2 -5.82 11.02 23.78
C PRO A 2 -5.52 10.50 25.19
N LYS A 3 -5.03 11.39 26.06
CA LYS A 3 -4.46 11.08 27.39
C LYS A 3 -5.49 10.60 28.45
N ASN A 4 -6.79 10.56 28.14
CA ASN A 4 -7.87 10.32 29.12
C ASN A 4 -8.83 9.15 28.81
N ALA A 5 -8.51 8.28 27.83
CA ALA A 5 -9.34 7.10 27.56
C ALA A 5 -8.95 5.93 28.48
N LYS A 6 -9.80 5.61 29.47
CA LYS A 6 -9.59 4.48 30.40
C LYS A 6 -9.67 3.09 29.74
N ARG A 7 -10.14 3.02 28.49
CA ARG A 7 -10.30 1.78 27.71
C ARG A 7 -9.77 1.98 26.29
N ILE A 8 -9.07 0.96 25.79
CA ILE A 8 -8.69 0.82 24.39
C ILE A 8 -9.85 0.13 23.67
N TYR A 9 -10.36 0.75 22.61
CA TYR A 9 -11.40 0.18 21.75
C TYR A 9 -10.73 -0.32 20.47
N LEU A 10 -10.43 -1.62 20.42
CA LEU A 10 -9.66 -2.25 19.33
C LEU A 10 -10.28 -2.00 17.95
N LEU A 11 -11.61 -1.96 17.89
CA LEU A 11 -12.35 -1.87 16.62
C LEU A 11 -12.83 -0.45 16.30
N ARG A 12 -12.34 0.56 17.04
CA ARG A 12 -12.67 1.96 16.79
C ARG A 12 -12.22 2.34 15.38
N SER A 13 -13.11 2.98 14.63
CA SER A 13 -12.86 3.41 13.23
C SER A 13 -12.62 2.28 12.23
N VAL A 14 -12.66 1.02 12.65
CA VAL A 14 -12.57 -0.17 11.77
C VAL A 14 -13.96 -0.59 11.32
N ILE A 15 -14.91 -0.67 12.26
CA ILE A 15 -16.29 -1.08 11.97
C ILE A 15 -17.02 0.05 11.24
N ARG A 16 -17.67 -0.27 10.12
CA ARG A 16 -18.56 0.64 9.38
C ARG A 16 -20.03 0.24 9.57
N CYS A 17 -20.89 1.25 9.65
CA CYS A 17 -22.32 1.07 9.78
C CYS A 17 -22.96 0.68 8.45
N GLY A 18 -23.68 -0.44 8.42
CA GLY A 18 -24.45 -0.86 7.23
C GLY A 18 -25.64 0.06 6.92
N THR A 19 -26.11 0.88 7.87
CA THR A 19 -27.25 1.79 7.67
C THR A 19 -26.83 3.14 7.09
N CYS A 20 -25.75 3.74 7.62
CA CYS A 20 -25.36 5.11 7.24
C CYS A 20 -23.91 5.23 6.76
N GLY A 21 -23.16 4.13 6.62
CA GLY A 21 -21.78 4.10 6.13
C GLY A 21 -20.72 4.68 7.08
N LEU A 22 -21.11 5.46 8.09
CA LEU A 22 -20.20 6.05 9.07
C LEU A 22 -19.57 4.98 9.97
N THR A 23 -18.43 5.33 10.57
CA THR A 23 -17.71 4.42 11.46
C THR A 23 -18.34 4.34 12.85
N TYR A 24 -18.07 3.24 13.55
CA TYR A 24 -18.35 3.11 14.97
C TYR A 24 -17.18 3.64 15.81
N SER A 25 -17.52 4.22 16.96
CA SER A 25 -16.57 4.66 17.98
C SER A 25 -16.89 4.03 19.34
N GLY A 26 -15.90 4.03 20.23
CA GLY A 26 -16.07 3.55 21.59
C GLY A 26 -16.97 4.45 22.42
N ALA A 27 -17.87 3.84 23.18
CA ALA A 27 -18.82 4.47 24.09
C ALA A 27 -18.78 3.79 25.46
N ASN A 28 -19.33 4.47 26.48
CA ASN A 28 -19.31 4.02 27.87
C ASN A 28 -19.66 2.54 28.06
N LYS A 29 -19.03 1.89 29.04
CA LYS A 29 -19.24 0.47 29.39
C LYS A 29 -18.91 -0.50 28.24
N ALA A 30 -17.84 -0.24 27.49
CA ALA A 30 -17.36 -1.12 26.43
C ALA A 30 -18.35 -1.30 25.26
N TRP A 31 -19.11 -0.27 24.92
CA TRP A 31 -20.00 -0.33 23.76
C TRP A 31 -19.34 0.32 22.54
N TYR A 32 -19.68 -0.19 21.36
CA TYR A 32 -19.42 0.47 20.09
C TYR A 32 -20.71 1.14 19.64
N ARG A 33 -20.61 2.44 19.33
CA ARG A 33 -21.74 3.26 18.89
C ARG A 33 -21.44 3.87 17.52
N CYS A 34 -22.42 3.86 16.62
CA CYS A 34 -22.27 4.49 15.32
C CYS A 34 -22.19 6.01 15.47
N ASN A 35 -21.25 6.65 14.78
CA ASN A 35 -21.06 8.10 14.85
C ASN A 35 -22.29 8.88 14.35
N GLY A 36 -23.08 8.32 13.42
CA GLY A 36 -24.33 8.91 12.94
C GLY A 36 -25.45 8.97 13.99
N GLN A 37 -25.29 8.30 15.14
CA GLN A 37 -26.24 8.40 16.26
C GLN A 37 -25.95 9.61 17.16
N LEU A 38 -24.73 10.15 17.11
CA LEU A 38 -24.30 11.27 17.95
C LEU A 38 -24.62 12.60 17.29
N VAL A 39 -24.41 12.69 15.97
CA VAL A 39 -24.64 13.90 15.19
C VAL A 39 -25.24 13.51 13.84
N GLU A 40 -26.16 14.34 13.36
CA GLU A 40 -26.74 14.26 12.01
C GLU A 40 -25.71 14.74 10.98
N ARG A 41 -24.72 13.87 10.69
CA ARG A 41 -23.61 14.13 9.76
C ARG A 41 -23.43 13.00 8.75
N GLY A 42 -24.46 12.18 8.60
CA GLY A 42 -24.46 11.02 7.71
C GLY A 42 -25.17 11.29 6.39
N PRO A 43 -25.09 10.34 5.44
CA PRO A 43 -25.81 10.38 4.17
C PRO A 43 -27.32 10.13 4.31
N ILE A 44 -27.81 9.90 5.53
CA ILE A 44 -29.21 9.63 5.82
C ILE A 44 -29.84 10.85 6.49
N GLU A 45 -31.14 11.04 6.30
CA GLU A 45 -31.91 12.09 6.95
C GLU A 45 -32.05 11.79 8.45
N GLY A 46 -31.72 12.76 9.29
CA GLY A 46 -31.77 12.63 10.75
C GLY A 46 -30.67 11.74 11.35
N LYS A 47 -30.88 11.29 12.58
CA LYS A 47 -29.93 10.44 13.32
C LYS A 47 -30.03 8.99 12.88
N CYS A 48 -28.88 8.32 12.82
CA CYS A 48 -28.82 6.90 12.53
C CYS A 48 -29.54 6.05 13.59
N THR A 49 -30.28 5.05 13.13
CA THR A 49 -31.04 4.11 13.97
C THR A 49 -30.30 2.78 14.23
N SER A 50 -29.06 2.65 13.75
CA SER A 50 -28.23 1.45 13.92
C SER A 50 -28.07 1.08 15.40
N LYS A 51 -28.03 -0.21 15.72
CA LYS A 51 -27.83 -0.66 17.10
C LYS A 51 -26.40 -0.41 17.58
N SER A 52 -26.26 -0.02 18.85
CA SER A 52 -24.98 -0.08 19.55
C SER A 52 -24.62 -1.55 19.79
N ILE A 53 -23.35 -1.89 19.70
CA ILE A 53 -22.86 -3.27 19.81
C ILE A 53 -22.00 -3.38 21.05
N LYS A 54 -22.17 -4.42 21.86
CA LYS A 54 -21.35 -4.62 23.06
C LYS A 54 -19.97 -5.17 22.65
N GLY A 55 -18.91 -4.52 23.09
CA GLY A 55 -17.53 -4.89 22.79
C GLY A 55 -17.18 -6.27 23.30
N ASP A 56 -17.67 -6.65 24.48
CA ASP A 56 -17.44 -8.00 25.05
C ASP A 56 -18.04 -9.13 24.19
N PHE A 57 -18.96 -8.81 23.29
CA PHE A 57 -19.49 -9.77 22.31
C PHE A 57 -18.70 -9.72 20.98
N LEU A 58 -18.41 -8.51 20.50
CA LEU A 58 -17.80 -8.31 19.19
C LEU A 58 -16.29 -8.56 19.15
N GLU A 59 -15.56 -8.08 20.16
CA GLU A 59 -14.10 -8.15 20.20
C GLU A 59 -13.59 -9.61 20.24
N PRO A 60 -14.17 -10.54 21.03
CA PRO A 60 -13.71 -11.94 21.03
C PRO A 60 -13.91 -12.65 19.69
N LEU A 61 -14.99 -12.37 18.97
CA LEU A 61 -15.25 -12.96 17.65
C LEU A 61 -14.20 -12.53 16.65
N ILE A 62 -13.92 -11.22 16.56
CA ILE A 62 -12.90 -10.69 15.66
C ILE A 62 -11.51 -11.20 16.05
N TRP A 63 -11.22 -11.29 17.35
CA TRP A 63 -9.94 -11.82 17.81
C TRP A 63 -9.75 -13.29 17.44
N ASN A 64 -10.78 -14.12 17.61
CA ASN A 64 -10.76 -15.50 17.17
C ASN A 64 -10.53 -15.62 15.66
N ASP A 65 -11.20 -14.80 14.86
CA ASP A 65 -11.04 -14.82 13.41
C ASP A 65 -9.62 -14.41 13.00
N ILE A 66 -9.03 -13.40 13.66
CA ILE A 66 -7.64 -13.01 13.49
C ILE A 66 -6.71 -14.16 13.88
N GLU A 67 -6.94 -14.84 15.00
CA GLU A 67 -6.12 -15.98 15.41
C GLU A 67 -6.19 -17.14 14.41
N VAL A 68 -7.38 -17.47 13.91
CA VAL A 68 -7.58 -18.50 12.90
C VAL A 68 -6.86 -18.13 11.61
N TRP A 69 -7.00 -16.88 11.18
CA TRP A 69 -6.33 -16.36 9.99
C TRP A 69 -4.79 -16.39 10.13
N LEU A 70 -4.25 -15.91 11.25
CA LEU A 70 -2.81 -15.96 11.54
C LEU A 70 -2.26 -17.39 11.58
N ARG A 71 -3.07 -18.38 11.99
CA ARG A 71 -2.66 -19.79 12.03
C ARG A 71 -2.78 -20.50 10.68
N LYS A 72 -3.59 -19.98 9.75
CA LYS A 72 -3.78 -20.51 8.40
C LYS A 72 -3.73 -19.38 7.36
N PRO A 73 -2.60 -18.68 7.21
CA PRO A 73 -2.50 -17.50 6.35
C PRO A 73 -2.34 -17.86 4.86
N GLY A 74 -2.97 -18.94 4.38
CA GLY A 74 -2.68 -19.61 3.09
C GLY A 74 -2.39 -18.64 1.95
N GLU A 75 -3.39 -17.84 1.56
CA GLU A 75 -3.29 -16.87 0.46
C GLU A 75 -2.32 -15.71 0.75
N LEU A 76 -2.20 -15.28 2.01
CA LEU A 76 -1.28 -14.20 2.41
C LEU A 76 0.19 -14.61 2.24
N LEU A 77 0.53 -15.89 2.48
CA LEU A 77 1.90 -16.36 2.29
C LEU A 77 2.29 -16.37 0.81
N GLU A 78 1.35 -16.67 -0.08
CA GLU A 78 1.57 -16.67 -1.53
C GLU A 78 1.74 -15.23 -2.05
N GLU A 79 0.90 -14.30 -1.61
CA GLU A 79 1.04 -12.87 -1.94
C GLU A 79 2.36 -12.28 -1.40
N LEU A 80 2.75 -12.61 -0.18
CA LEU A 80 4.01 -12.15 0.40
C LEU A 80 5.23 -12.72 -0.34
N GLN A 81 5.19 -13.98 -0.76
CA GLN A 81 6.23 -14.57 -1.59
C GLN A 81 6.31 -13.91 -2.97
N ALA A 82 5.16 -13.57 -3.56
CA ALA A 82 5.09 -12.86 -4.83
C ALA A 82 5.67 -11.43 -4.73
N GLU A 83 5.36 -10.69 -3.64
CA GLU A 83 5.96 -9.37 -3.39
C GLU A 83 7.47 -9.44 -3.22
N ILE A 84 7.98 -10.39 -2.43
CA ILE A 84 9.43 -10.60 -2.25
C ILE A 84 10.10 -10.96 -3.58
N GLY A 85 9.45 -11.80 -4.40
CA GLY A 85 9.93 -12.14 -5.74
C GLY A 85 9.95 -10.93 -6.68
N GLY A 86 8.91 -10.08 -6.64
CA GLY A 86 8.81 -8.86 -7.43
C GLY A 86 9.94 -7.86 -7.15
N ILE A 87 10.27 -7.66 -5.87
CA ILE A 87 11.37 -6.77 -5.45
C ILE A 87 12.72 -7.26 -5.98
N ALA A 88 12.96 -8.58 -5.95
CA ALA A 88 14.19 -9.16 -6.48
C ALA A 88 14.28 -8.99 -8.00
N THR A 89 13.17 -9.15 -8.74
CA THR A 89 13.15 -8.94 -10.19
C THR A 89 13.34 -7.47 -10.59
N GLU A 90 12.79 -6.54 -9.83
CA GLU A 90 12.92 -5.10 -10.08
C GLU A 90 14.36 -4.62 -9.88
N ALA A 91 15.03 -5.08 -8.81
CA ALA A 91 16.43 -4.78 -8.56
C ALA A 91 17.38 -5.31 -9.66
N VAL A 92 17.08 -6.49 -10.23
CA VAL A 92 17.84 -7.05 -11.36
C VAL A 92 17.63 -6.21 -12.62
N ALA A 93 16.37 -5.87 -12.93
CA ALA A 93 16.04 -5.05 -14.09
C ALA A 93 16.69 -3.65 -14.02
N GLU A 94 16.76 -3.04 -12.84
CA GLU A 94 17.41 -1.75 -12.64
C GLU A 94 18.93 -1.84 -12.84
N ALA A 95 19.58 -2.90 -12.35
CA ALA A 95 21.00 -3.13 -12.59
C ALA A 95 21.32 -3.36 -14.09
N GLU A 96 20.46 -4.08 -14.81
CA GLU A 96 20.58 -4.28 -16.26
C GLU A 96 20.40 -2.96 -17.02
N ALA A 97 19.42 -2.14 -16.64
CA ALA A 97 19.19 -0.83 -17.25
C ALA A 97 20.40 0.11 -17.09
N VAL A 98 21.04 0.14 -15.92
CA VAL A 98 22.27 0.93 -15.68
C VAL A 98 23.42 0.44 -16.57
N THR A 99 23.57 -0.88 -16.71
CA THR A 99 24.63 -1.50 -17.53
C THR A 99 24.44 -1.16 -19.00
N LEU A 100 23.21 -1.32 -19.52
CA LEU A 100 22.86 -1.00 -20.90
C LEU A 100 22.98 0.50 -21.18
N GLY A 101 22.55 1.36 -20.27
CA GLY A 101 22.70 2.81 -20.39
C GLY A 101 24.17 3.24 -20.51
N SER A 102 25.05 2.60 -19.75
CA SER A 102 26.50 2.84 -19.80
C SER A 102 27.10 2.40 -21.15
N ALA A 103 26.68 1.25 -21.67
CA ALA A 103 27.12 0.76 -22.98
C ALA A 103 26.66 1.68 -24.13
N ILE A 104 25.44 2.22 -24.06
CA ILE A 104 24.93 3.19 -25.05
C ILE A 104 25.77 4.47 -25.00
N ALA A 105 26.02 5.02 -23.82
CA ALA A 105 26.82 6.23 -23.66
C ALA A 105 28.25 6.05 -24.21
N GLU A 106 28.84 4.88 -24.02
CA GLU A 106 30.16 4.56 -24.56
C GLU A 106 30.15 4.47 -26.10
N LEU A 107 29.13 3.83 -26.69
CA LEU A 107 28.95 3.76 -28.14
C LEU A 107 28.72 5.15 -28.75
N ASP A 108 27.93 6.01 -28.11
CA ASP A 108 27.72 7.39 -28.56
C ASP A 108 29.03 8.18 -28.51
N ALA A 109 29.82 8.06 -27.44
CA ALA A 109 31.12 8.70 -27.36
C ALA A 109 32.11 8.17 -28.42
N GLN A 110 32.06 6.87 -28.75
CA GLN A 110 32.85 6.30 -29.84
C GLN A 110 32.43 6.87 -31.20
N ARG A 111 31.11 6.96 -31.45
CA ARG A 111 30.54 7.56 -32.66
C ARG A 111 30.94 9.02 -32.82
N ASP A 112 30.83 9.83 -31.77
CA ASP A 112 31.20 11.24 -31.81
C ASP A 112 32.69 11.43 -32.11
N ARG A 113 33.57 10.59 -31.52
CA ARG A 113 35.00 10.60 -31.83
C ARG A 113 35.29 10.24 -33.28
N ALA A 114 34.59 9.25 -33.83
CA ALA A 114 34.75 8.85 -35.23
C ALA A 114 34.29 9.97 -36.19
N LEU A 115 33.16 10.62 -35.88
CA LEU A 115 32.65 11.76 -36.64
C LEU A 115 33.60 12.97 -36.59
N ASP A 116 34.12 13.33 -35.40
CA ASP A 116 35.07 14.44 -35.24
C ASP A 116 36.38 14.17 -36.01
N ALA A 117 36.89 12.95 -35.96
CA ALA A 117 38.09 12.54 -36.70
C ALA A 117 37.89 12.58 -38.22
N TYR A 118 36.70 12.20 -38.71
CA TYR A 118 36.33 12.34 -40.13
C TYR A 118 36.24 13.80 -40.56
N ILE A 119 35.53 14.66 -39.80
CA ILE A 119 35.35 16.08 -40.11
C ILE A 119 36.71 16.83 -40.15
N ARG A 120 37.64 16.46 -39.26
CA ARG A 120 39.00 17.04 -39.22
C ARG A 120 39.95 16.46 -40.27
N GLY A 121 39.46 15.61 -41.17
CA GLY A 121 40.24 14.99 -42.26
C GLY A 121 41.28 13.97 -41.78
N ARG A 122 41.15 13.46 -40.54
CA ARG A 122 42.07 12.46 -39.96
C ARG A 122 41.66 11.02 -40.28
N LEU A 123 40.46 10.81 -40.80
CA LEU A 123 39.94 9.52 -41.29
C LEU A 123 39.35 9.71 -42.70
N PRO A 124 39.85 9.00 -43.74
CA PRO A 124 39.28 9.05 -45.07
C PRO A 124 38.05 8.12 -45.20
N LYS A 125 37.15 8.45 -46.14
CA LYS A 125 35.83 7.81 -46.32
C LYS A 125 35.89 6.29 -46.56
N GLU A 126 36.99 5.79 -47.09
CA GLU A 126 37.25 4.36 -47.37
C GLU A 126 37.38 3.47 -46.11
N ASN A 127 37.47 4.06 -44.91
CA ASN A 127 37.60 3.33 -43.63
C ASN A 127 36.32 3.36 -42.76
N LEU A 128 35.19 3.84 -43.30
CA LEU A 128 33.90 3.93 -42.59
C LEU A 128 32.85 2.91 -43.07
N ASP A 129 33.24 2.04 -44.00
CA ASP A 129 32.46 0.88 -44.47
C ASP A 129 32.84 -0.39 -43.70
#